data_AF-A0A5P9Q0K1-F1
#
_entry.id   AF-A0A5P9Q0K1-F1
#
_cell.length_a   1.000
_cell.length_b   1.000
_cell.length_c   1.000
_cell.angle_alpha   90.00
_cell.angle_beta   90.00
_cell.angle_gamma   90.00
#
_symmetry.space_group_name_H-M   'P 1'
#
loop_
_entity.id
_entity.type
_entity.pdbx_description
1 polymer ?
#
loop_
_entity_poly.entity_id
_entity_poly.type
_entity_poly.pdbx_seq_one_letter_code
_entity_poly.pdbx_strand_id
1 'polypeptide(L)'
;MDVLLDLLNSRPLINGEEHDALGDPAAGRRWAREHGGDGSLAELELLREARDALRDVVCGKSSPAALKPFLDGVHQVPEFTSDGLKWTLKTPRHARPAVEVVLAWATVEKELPGRLRPCANDECRLFLLDRSRANRARWCSMAVCGNRAKVRRHYERTR
;
A
#
# COMPACT_ATOMS: atom_id res chain seq x y z
N MET A 1 -8.91 -0.64 2.32
CA MET A 1 -8.38 0.10 1.14
C MET A 1 -7.35 1.14 1.54
N ASP A 2 -7.60 1.97 2.56
CA ASP A 2 -6.62 3.00 2.96
C ASP A 2 -5.31 2.41 3.49
N VAL A 3 -5.38 1.38 4.34
CA VAL A 3 -4.18 0.66 4.83
C VAL A 3 -3.25 0.12 3.74
N LEU A 4 -3.79 -0.24 2.56
CA LEU A 4 -2.96 -0.67 1.42
C LEU A 4 -2.13 0.48 0.89
N LEU A 5 -2.77 1.63 0.67
CA LEU A 5 -2.09 2.80 0.15
C LEU A 5 -1.11 3.35 1.18
N ASP A 6 -1.48 3.32 2.46
CA ASP A 6 -0.62 3.74 3.57
C ASP A 6 0.61 2.84 3.70
N LEU A 7 0.46 1.52 3.56
CA LEU A 7 1.60 0.58 3.55
C LEU A 7 2.52 0.84 2.36
N LEU A 8 1.98 0.94 1.14
CA LEU A 8 2.77 1.25 -0.06
C LEU A 8 3.53 2.58 0.08
N ASN A 9 2.92 3.55 0.77
CA ASN A 9 3.47 4.88 1.01
C ASN A 9 4.25 5.02 2.32
N SER A 10 4.52 3.93 3.04
CA SER A 10 5.26 3.93 4.31
C SER A 10 6.78 4.17 4.17
N ARG A 11 7.31 4.22 2.94
CA ARG A 11 8.72 4.47 2.63
C ARG A 11 8.90 5.63 1.63
N PRO A 12 8.45 6.86 1.97
CA PRO A 12 8.60 8.03 1.09
C PRO A 12 10.06 8.42 0.88
N LEU A 13 10.29 9.12 -0.24
CA LEU A 13 11.48 9.92 -0.47
C LEU A 13 11.15 11.39 -0.12
N ILE A 14 11.79 11.95 0.90
CA ILE A 14 11.60 13.33 1.36
C ILE A 14 12.95 14.04 1.21
N ASN A 15 13.00 15.08 0.37
CA ASN A 15 14.22 15.84 0.09
C ASN A 15 15.42 14.98 -0.36
N GLY A 16 15.15 13.86 -1.05
CA GLY A 16 16.19 12.93 -1.51
C GLY A 16 16.60 11.88 -0.48
N GLU A 17 16.14 12.00 0.76
CA GLU A 17 16.35 11.02 1.81
C GLU A 17 15.15 10.08 1.92
N GLU A 18 15.43 8.80 2.16
CA GLU A 18 14.39 7.80 2.29
C GLU A 18 13.99 7.66 3.76
N HIS A 19 12.70 7.79 4.04
CA HIS A 19 12.15 7.66 5.38
C HIS A 19 11.29 6.40 5.43
N ASP A 20 11.78 5.34 6.08
CA ASP A 20 11.02 4.10 6.24
C ASP A 20 10.31 4.07 7.59
N ALA A 21 8.99 4.25 7.60
CA ALA A 21 8.17 4.21 8.82
C ALA A 21 8.18 2.83 9.50
N LEU A 22 8.52 1.76 8.76
CA LEU A 22 8.64 0.39 9.27
C LEU A 22 10.10 -0.01 9.54
N GLY A 23 11.07 0.81 9.15
CA GLY A 23 12.50 0.52 9.28
C GLY A 23 13.02 0.64 10.71
N ASP A 24 12.53 1.63 11.47
CA ASP A 24 12.80 1.76 12.90
C ASP A 24 11.78 0.94 13.71
N PRO A 25 12.20 0.04 14.64
CA PRO A 25 11.28 -0.79 15.41
C PRO A 25 10.24 0.00 16.24
N ALA A 26 10.60 1.16 16.77
CA ALA A 26 9.69 1.95 17.59
C ALA A 26 8.63 2.65 16.72
N ALA A 27 9.05 3.27 15.61
CA ALA A 27 8.16 3.85 14.62
C ALA A 27 7.27 2.79 13.96
N GLY A 28 7.84 1.66 13.54
CA GLY A 28 7.12 0.56 12.91
C GLY A 28 6.05 0.00 13.84
N ARG A 29 6.36 -0.19 15.13
CA ARG A 29 5.37 -0.62 16.13
C ARG A 29 4.21 0.36 16.27
N ARG A 30 4.48 1.67 16.25
CA ARG A 30 3.42 2.69 16.28
C ARG A 30 2.55 2.59 15.04
N TRP A 31 3.17 2.58 13.86
CA TRP A 31 2.49 2.43 12.58
C TRP A 31 1.60 1.19 12.57
N ALA A 32 2.12 0.03 12.96
CA ALA A 32 1.37 -1.21 12.93
C ALA A 32 0.15 -1.19 13.87
N ARG A 33 0.31 -0.65 15.09
CA ARG A 33 -0.79 -0.50 16.05
C ARG A 33 -1.87 0.48 15.60
N GLU A 34 -1.49 1.58 14.96
CA GLU A 34 -2.43 2.52 14.35
C GLU A 34 -3.29 1.86 13.27
N HIS A 35 -2.77 0.82 12.62
CA HIS A 35 -3.47 0.01 11.62
C HIS A 35 -4.02 -1.32 12.18
N GLY A 36 -4.14 -1.46 13.51
CA GLY A 36 -4.77 -2.61 14.17
C GLY A 36 -3.90 -3.86 14.35
N GLY A 37 -2.60 -3.75 14.06
CA GLY A 37 -1.59 -4.78 14.32
C GLY A 37 -1.12 -4.84 15.78
N ASP A 38 -0.36 -5.87 16.12
CA ASP A 38 0.20 -6.06 17.47
C ASP A 38 1.55 -5.33 17.70
N GLY A 39 2.22 -4.96 16.62
CA GLY A 39 3.51 -4.26 16.60
C GLY A 39 4.69 -5.12 17.07
N SER A 40 4.57 -6.45 16.92
CA SER A 40 5.67 -7.40 17.09
C SER A 40 6.69 -7.28 15.96
N LEU A 41 7.94 -7.69 16.21
CA LEU A 41 8.99 -7.64 15.20
C LEU A 41 8.67 -8.50 13.97
N ALA A 42 8.04 -9.67 14.18
CA ALA A 42 7.58 -10.55 13.11
C ALA A 42 6.52 -9.89 12.22
N GLU A 43 5.59 -9.12 12.82
CA GLU A 43 4.61 -8.35 12.06
C GLU A 43 5.27 -7.25 11.23
N LEU A 44 6.24 -6.53 11.79
CA LEU A 44 6.98 -5.49 11.06
C LEU A 44 7.81 -6.05 9.90
N GLU A 45 8.39 -7.24 10.07
CA GLU A 45 9.07 -7.96 9.00
C GLU A 45 8.11 -8.33 7.87
N LEU A 46 7.00 -9.00 8.18
CA LEU A 46 6.00 -9.36 7.17
C LEU A 46 5.39 -8.14 6.47
N LEU A 47 5.16 -7.03 7.18
CA LEU A 47 4.67 -5.79 6.57
C LEU A 47 5.68 -5.19 5.59
N ARG A 48 6.98 -5.22 5.91
CA ARG A 48 8.04 -4.74 5.00
C ARG A 48 8.14 -5.61 3.76
N GLU A 49 8.08 -6.93 3.93
CA GLU A 49 8.07 -7.88 2.82
C GLU A 49 6.83 -7.70 1.94
N ALA A 50 5.63 -7.62 2.54
CA ALA A 50 4.38 -7.42 1.82
C ALA A 50 4.37 -6.10 1.05
N ARG A 51 4.87 -5.01 1.65
CA ARG A 51 5.03 -3.71 0.99
C ARG A 51 5.90 -3.83 -0.26
N ASP A 52 7.05 -4.47 -0.12
CA ASP A 52 8.05 -4.55 -1.18
C ASP A 52 7.54 -5.45 -2.33
N ALA A 53 6.91 -6.59 -2.00
CA ALA A 53 6.26 -7.46 -2.98
C ALA A 53 5.10 -6.75 -3.71
N LEU A 54 4.23 -6.04 -2.99
CA LEU A 54 3.12 -5.29 -3.60
C LEU A 54 3.61 -4.16 -4.48
N ARG A 55 4.66 -3.43 -4.06
CA ARG A 55 5.30 -2.40 -4.89
C ARG A 55 5.75 -2.98 -6.23
N ASP A 56 6.40 -4.14 -6.21
CA ASP A 56 6.89 -4.77 -7.43
C ASP A 56 5.74 -5.28 -8.31
N VAL A 57 4.67 -5.81 -7.71
CA VAL A 57 3.44 -6.21 -8.44
C VAL A 57 2.77 -5.00 -9.10
N VAL A 58 2.51 -3.92 -8.35
CA VAL A 58 1.84 -2.71 -8.86
C VAL A 58 2.69 -2.01 -9.93
N CYS A 59 4.02 -2.07 -9.83
CA CYS A 59 4.93 -1.56 -10.85
C CYS A 59 5.13 -2.50 -12.04
N GLY A 60 4.51 -3.69 -12.07
CA GLY A 60 4.65 -4.67 -13.14
C GLY A 60 6.02 -5.36 -13.20
N LYS A 61 6.82 -5.28 -12.12
CA LYS A 61 8.13 -5.95 -11.99
C LYS A 61 7.99 -7.42 -11.59
N SER A 62 6.90 -7.75 -10.91
CA SER A 62 6.59 -9.11 -10.44
C SER A 62 5.16 -9.48 -10.79
N SER A 63 4.91 -10.77 -11.02
CA SER A 63 3.54 -11.27 -11.18
C SER A 63 2.80 -11.29 -9.84
N PRO A 64 1.46 -11.18 -9.82
CA PRO A 64 0.66 -11.34 -8.60
C PRO A 64 0.92 -12.63 -7.80
N ALA A 65 1.43 -13.68 -8.45
CA ALA A 65 1.78 -14.94 -7.78
C ALA A 65 2.86 -14.77 -6.70
N ALA A 66 3.65 -13.68 -6.74
CA ALA A 66 4.61 -13.34 -5.70
C ALA A 66 3.96 -13.04 -4.33
N LEU A 67 2.65 -12.77 -4.30
CA LEU A 67 1.91 -12.50 -3.05
C LEU A 67 1.41 -13.78 -2.36
N LYS A 68 1.54 -14.95 -3.01
CA LYS A 68 1.08 -16.23 -2.47
C LYS A 68 1.62 -16.54 -1.07
N PRO A 69 2.91 -16.34 -0.74
CA PRO A 69 3.44 -16.70 0.58
C PRO A 69 2.74 -16.00 1.75
N PHE A 70 2.21 -14.79 1.56
CA PHE A 70 1.47 -14.07 2.59
C PHE A 70 0.11 -14.69 2.88
N LEU A 71 -0.39 -15.58 2.02
CA LEU A 71 -1.70 -16.22 2.14
C LEU A 71 -1.61 -17.66 2.64
N ASP A 72 -0.41 -18.16 2.93
CA ASP A 72 -0.21 -19.51 3.44
C ASP A 72 -0.82 -19.63 4.85
N GLY A 73 -1.66 -20.66 5.05
CA GLY A 73 -2.36 -20.88 6.32
C GLY A 73 -3.48 -19.87 6.63
N VAL A 74 -3.86 -19.03 5.66
CA VAL A 74 -4.98 -18.11 5.80
C VAL A 74 -6.28 -18.83 5.50
N HIS A 75 -7.23 -18.75 6.43
CA HIS A 75 -8.57 -19.32 6.26
C HIS A 75 -9.64 -18.26 6.46
N GLN A 76 -10.73 -18.37 5.70
CA GLN A 76 -11.94 -17.59 5.94
C GLN A 76 -13.01 -18.54 6.50
N VAL A 77 -13.49 -18.24 7.71
CA VAL A 77 -14.45 -19.09 8.42
C VAL A 77 -15.78 -18.36 8.52
N PRO A 78 -16.90 -18.99 8.15
CA PRO A 78 -18.22 -18.41 8.32
C PRO A 78 -18.66 -18.48 9.80
N GLU A 79 -19.15 -17.38 10.33
CA GLU A 79 -19.72 -17.26 11.67
C GLU A 79 -21.12 -16.64 11.54
N PHE A 80 -22.15 -17.33 12.03
CA PHE A 80 -23.52 -16.79 12.07
C PHE A 80 -23.68 -15.88 13.30
N THR A 81 -24.16 -14.66 13.08
CA THR A 81 -24.53 -13.69 14.11
C THR A 81 -26.02 -13.37 14.01
N SER A 82 -26.54 -12.57 14.95
CA SER A 82 -27.92 -12.04 14.87
C SER A 82 -28.19 -11.25 13.58
N ASP A 83 -27.14 -10.70 12.97
CA ASP A 83 -27.22 -9.85 11.79
C ASP A 83 -26.98 -10.64 10.48
N GLY A 84 -26.77 -11.96 10.58
CA GLY A 84 -26.58 -12.86 9.44
C GLY A 84 -25.21 -13.54 9.38
N LEU A 85 -24.77 -13.90 8.17
CA LEU A 85 -23.51 -14.61 7.95
C LEU A 85 -22.35 -13.62 7.86
N LYS A 86 -21.39 -13.73 8.78
CA LYS A 86 -20.14 -12.97 8.75
C LYS A 86 -18.98 -13.89 8.41
N TRP A 87 -18.08 -13.43 7.54
CA TRP A 87 -16.84 -14.12 7.28
C TRP A 87 -15.71 -13.56 8.15
N THR A 88 -15.07 -14.43 8.93
CA THR A 88 -13.97 -14.07 9.83
C THR A 88 -12.67 -14.67 9.31
N LEU A 89 -11.63 -13.84 9.19
CA LEU A 89 -10.28 -14.26 8.81
C LEU A 89 -9.60 -14.96 10.00
N LYS A 90 -9.08 -16.17 9.80
CA LYS A 90 -8.21 -16.88 10.74
C LYS A 90 -6.80 -16.94 10.15
N THR A 91 -5.87 -16.35 10.88
CA THR A 91 -4.45 -16.21 10.52
C THR A 91 -3.65 -15.99 11.81
N PRO A 92 -2.35 -16.33 11.88
CA PRO A 92 -1.50 -15.87 12.97
C PRO A 92 -1.61 -14.36 13.18
N ARG A 93 -1.62 -13.91 14.43
CA ARG A 93 -1.85 -12.50 14.79
C ARG A 93 -0.89 -11.55 14.06
N HIS A 94 0.41 -11.87 14.09
CA HIS A 94 1.47 -11.08 13.45
C HIS A 94 1.37 -11.04 11.92
N ALA A 95 0.71 -12.02 11.28
CA ALA A 95 0.53 -12.05 9.83
C ALA A 95 -0.72 -11.28 9.37
N ARG A 96 -1.64 -11.00 10.29
CA ARG A 96 -2.96 -10.45 9.97
C ARG A 96 -2.88 -9.15 9.15
N PRO A 97 -2.08 -8.11 9.51
CA PRO A 97 -2.04 -6.89 8.73
C PRO A 97 -1.52 -7.09 7.30
N ALA A 98 -0.50 -7.94 7.12
CA ALA A 98 0.03 -8.25 5.80
C ALA A 98 -1.03 -8.95 4.92
N VAL A 99 -1.75 -9.93 5.48
CA VAL A 99 -2.87 -10.60 4.79
C VAL A 99 -3.96 -9.60 4.41
N GLU A 100 -4.39 -8.75 5.35
CA GLU A 100 -5.43 -7.75 5.11
C GLU A 100 -5.05 -6.78 3.98
N VAL A 101 -3.78 -6.39 3.90
CA VAL A 101 -3.28 -5.52 2.82
C VAL A 101 -3.24 -6.24 1.46
N VAL A 102 -2.81 -7.50 1.42
CA VAL A 102 -2.83 -8.32 0.19
C VAL A 102 -4.26 -8.51 -0.32
N LEU A 103 -5.21 -8.82 0.58
CA LEU A 103 -6.62 -8.92 0.24
C LEU A 103 -7.20 -7.57 -0.21
N ALA A 104 -6.81 -6.47 0.44
CA ALA A 104 -7.22 -5.13 0.03
C ALA A 104 -6.72 -4.79 -1.38
N TRP A 105 -5.50 -5.20 -1.75
CA TRP A 105 -4.99 -5.06 -3.11
C TRP A 105 -5.83 -5.86 -4.11
N ALA A 106 -6.12 -7.12 -3.82
CA ALA A 106 -6.96 -7.96 -4.68
C ALA A 106 -8.36 -7.36 -4.91
N THR A 107 -8.97 -6.79 -3.87
CA THR A 107 -10.25 -6.07 -3.99
C THR A 107 -10.10 -4.83 -4.86
N VAL A 108 -9.04 -4.02 -4.68
CA VAL A 108 -8.80 -2.84 -5.52
C VAL A 108 -8.61 -3.21 -6.98
N GLU A 109 -7.84 -4.24 -7.29
CA GLU A 109 -7.66 -4.69 -8.68
C GLU A 109 -8.98 -5.17 -9.30
N LYS A 110 -9.83 -5.84 -8.52
CA LYS A 110 -11.13 -6.33 -8.97
C LYS A 110 -12.15 -5.22 -9.20
N GLU A 111 -12.27 -4.29 -8.25
CA GLU A 111 -13.33 -3.28 -8.24
C GLU A 111 -12.92 -1.98 -8.93
N LEU A 112 -11.63 -1.67 -8.92
CA LEU A 112 -11.04 -0.41 -9.35
C LEU A 112 -9.81 -0.66 -10.26
N PRO A 113 -9.95 -1.45 -11.35
CA PRO A 113 -8.82 -1.87 -12.17
C PRO A 113 -8.05 -0.67 -12.74
N GLY A 114 -6.72 -0.72 -12.64
CA GLY A 114 -5.81 0.30 -13.16
C GLY A 114 -5.89 1.66 -12.45
N ARG A 115 -6.52 1.73 -11.28
CA ARG A 115 -6.62 2.97 -10.48
C ARG A 115 -5.53 3.09 -9.43
N LEU A 116 -4.94 1.98 -8.97
CA LEU A 116 -3.75 1.96 -8.14
C LEU A 116 -2.51 2.00 -9.04
N ARG A 117 -1.63 2.99 -8.84
CA ARG A 117 -0.46 3.19 -9.69
C ARG A 117 0.63 3.99 -8.98
N PRO A 118 1.91 3.85 -9.39
CA PRO A 118 2.96 4.74 -8.93
C PRO A 118 2.69 6.19 -9.36
N CYS A 119 3.19 7.14 -8.57
CA CYS A 119 3.19 8.56 -8.93
C CYS A 119 3.96 8.75 -10.23
N ALA A 120 3.43 9.56 -11.16
CA ALA A 120 4.09 9.83 -12.44
C ALA A 120 5.31 10.77 -12.32
N ASN A 121 5.70 11.17 -11.10
CA ASN A 121 6.89 11.98 -10.86
C ASN A 121 8.03 11.01 -10.60
N ASP A 122 9.04 11.02 -11.46
CA ASP A 122 10.20 10.12 -11.42
C ASP A 122 11.02 10.25 -10.12
N GLU A 123 11.03 11.43 -9.53
CA GLU A 123 11.64 11.70 -8.22
C GLU A 123 10.74 11.28 -7.03
N CYS A 124 9.53 10.76 -7.26
CA CYS A 124 8.60 10.35 -6.21
C CYS A 124 8.44 8.84 -6.16
N ARG A 125 8.52 8.27 -4.95
CA ARG A 125 8.32 6.83 -4.71
C ARG A 125 6.92 6.45 -4.21
N LEU A 126 6.00 7.41 -4.14
CA LEU A 126 4.66 7.19 -3.64
C LEU A 126 3.72 6.61 -4.70
N PHE A 127 2.66 5.99 -4.22
CA PHE A 127 1.54 5.46 -4.98
C PHE A 127 0.31 6.35 -4.84
N LEU A 128 -0.60 6.23 -5.79
CA LEU A 128 -1.93 6.83 -5.74
C LEU A 128 -3.00 5.77 -6.04
N LEU A 129 -4.17 5.94 -5.41
CA LEU A 129 -5.41 5.27 -5.79
C LEU A 129 -6.39 6.31 -6.33
N ASP A 130 -6.64 6.29 -7.64
CA ASP A 130 -7.53 7.25 -8.29
C ASP A 130 -9.01 6.90 -8.08
N ARG A 131 -9.62 7.58 -7.11
CA ARG A 131 -11.05 7.47 -6.80
C ARG A 131 -11.95 8.38 -7.65
N SER A 132 -11.37 9.19 -8.54
CA SER A 132 -12.15 10.09 -9.40
C SER A 132 -12.89 9.31 -10.49
N ARG A 133 -14.07 9.79 -10.91
CA ARG A 133 -14.82 9.16 -12.00
C ARG A 133 -13.99 9.02 -13.28
N ALA A 134 -13.17 10.03 -13.61
CA ALA A 134 -12.45 10.12 -14.87
C ALA A 134 -11.18 9.25 -14.94
N ASN A 135 -10.65 8.75 -13.81
CA ASN A 135 -9.40 7.99 -13.73
C ASN A 135 -8.16 8.70 -14.35
N ARG A 136 -8.05 10.02 -14.19
CA ARG A 136 -6.99 10.85 -14.81
C ARG A 136 -5.92 11.37 -13.84
N ALA A 137 -6.01 11.04 -12.55
CA ALA A 137 -5.02 11.46 -11.57
C ALA A 137 -3.66 10.83 -11.90
N ARG A 138 -2.60 11.65 -11.95
CA ARG A 138 -1.25 11.19 -12.27
C ARG A 138 -0.28 11.27 -11.09
N TRP A 139 -0.67 11.96 -10.03
CA TRP A 139 0.22 12.35 -8.95
C TRP A 139 -0.37 11.91 -7.62
N CYS A 140 0.49 11.46 -6.69
CA CYS A 140 0.09 11.15 -5.31
C CYS A 140 -0.51 12.37 -4.58
N SER A 141 -0.03 13.57 -4.93
CA SER A 141 -0.59 14.83 -4.46
C SER A 141 -0.45 15.88 -5.56
N MET A 142 -1.56 16.54 -5.88
CA MET A 142 -1.57 17.66 -6.82
C MET A 142 -0.75 18.84 -6.28
N ALA A 143 -0.81 19.09 -4.97
CA ALA A 143 -0.11 20.19 -4.32
C ALA A 143 1.42 20.00 -4.29
N VAL A 144 1.88 18.75 -4.18
CA VAL A 144 3.32 18.43 -4.12
C VAL A 144 3.84 18.05 -5.50
N CYS A 145 3.52 16.85 -5.99
CA CYS A 145 4.08 16.34 -7.25
C CYS A 145 3.47 17.02 -8.48
N GLY A 146 2.17 17.35 -8.45
CA GLY A 146 1.51 18.07 -9.54
C GLY A 146 2.09 19.46 -9.79
N ASN A 147 2.42 20.20 -8.71
CA ASN A 147 3.05 21.51 -8.81
C ASN A 147 4.52 21.42 -9.24
N ARG A 148 5.31 20.47 -8.71
CA ARG A 148 6.69 20.21 -9.19
C ARG A 148 6.74 19.96 -10.69
N ALA A 149 5.82 19.15 -11.22
CA ALA A 149 5.73 18.89 -12.66
C ALA A 149 5.36 20.14 -13.48
N LYS A 150 4.47 21.01 -12.98
CA LYS A 150 4.14 22.29 -13.64
C LYS A 150 5.35 23.22 -13.70
N VAL A 151 6.09 23.34 -12.59
CA VAL A 151 7.29 24.17 -12.49
C VAL A 151 8.36 23.69 -13.47
N ARG A 152 8.65 22.38 -13.51
CA ARG A 152 9.61 21.79 -14.46
C ARG A 152 9.26 22.15 -15.91
N ARG A 153 8.01 21.96 -16.32
CA ARG A 153 7.54 22.30 -17.69
C ARG A 153 7.64 23.78 -18.02
N HIS A 154 7.47 24.66 -17.03
CA HIS A 154 7.66 26.10 -17.24
C HIS A 154 9.13 26.40 -17.54
N TYR A 155 10.06 25.87 -16.74
CA TYR A 155 11.50 26.04 -16.98
C TYR A 155 11.97 25.46 -18.32
N GLU A 156 11.44 24.30 -18.74
CA GLU A 156 11.76 23.70 -20.05
C GLU A 156 11.28 24.55 -21.24
N ARG A 157 10.25 25.38 -21.06
CA ARG A 157 9.69 26.25 -22.10
C ARG A 157 10.33 27.63 -22.17
N THR A 158 10.86 28.10 -21.05
CA THR A 158 11.49 29.43 -20.92
C THR A 158 13.00 29.37 -21.19
N ARG A 159 13.54 28.18 -21.46
CA ARG A 159 14.92 27.95 -21.90
C ARG A 159 14.97 27.85 -23.42
#